data_AF-A0A519G0D1-F1
#
_entry.id   AF-A0A519G0D1-F1
#
_cell.length_a   1.000
_cell.length_b   1.000
_cell.length_c   1.000
_cell.angle_alpha   90.00
_cell.angle_beta   90.00
_cell.angle_gamma   90.00
#
_symmetry.space_group_name_H-M   'P 1'
#
loop_
_entity.id
_entity.type
_entity.pdbx_description
1 polymer ?
#
loop_
_entity_poly.entity_id
_entity_poly.type
_entity_poly.pdbx_seq_one_letter_code
_entity_poly.pdbx_strand_id
1 'polypeptide(L)'
;MGVQRRRRGRPRGGSDARERILAAAAEEFAERGYDATTMRGIASRAGVDAALLHHYFGTKADLFTETVGAPLRPDLEIQRLLAGDRDRLGESIVRFVLG
;
A
#
# COMPACT_ATOMS: atom_id res chain seq x y z
N MET A 1 34.19 -29.16 -23.65
CA MET A 1 34.01 -28.21 -22.53
C MET A 1 32.54 -27.84 -22.46
N GLY A 2 31.88 -28.19 -21.35
CA GLY A 2 30.41 -28.20 -21.23
C GLY A 2 29.79 -26.82 -21.08
N VAL A 3 28.76 -26.56 -21.88
CA VAL A 3 27.88 -25.40 -21.81
C VAL A 3 27.17 -25.41 -20.45
N GLN A 4 27.43 -24.41 -19.61
CA GLN A 4 26.70 -24.22 -18.36
C GLN A 4 25.23 -23.88 -18.66
N ARG A 5 24.35 -24.86 -18.51
CA ARG A 5 22.90 -24.65 -18.40
C ARG A 5 22.64 -23.79 -17.17
N ARG A 6 22.36 -22.49 -17.37
CA ARG A 6 21.77 -21.63 -16.35
C ARG A 6 20.46 -22.27 -15.89
N ARG A 7 20.45 -22.78 -14.66
CA ARG A 7 19.29 -23.39 -14.03
C ARG A 7 18.18 -22.35 -13.94
N ARG A 8 17.08 -22.67 -14.59
CA ARG A 8 15.80 -21.96 -14.61
C ARG A 8 15.21 -21.95 -13.20
N GLY A 9 15.51 -20.90 -12.42
CA GLY A 9 14.84 -20.64 -11.14
C GLY A 9 13.49 -19.98 -11.39
N ARG A 10 12.42 -20.55 -10.82
CA ARG A 10 11.03 -20.03 -10.77
C ARG A 10 11.03 -18.51 -10.48
N PRO A 11 10.28 -17.65 -11.19
CA PRO A 11 10.28 -16.22 -10.89
C PRO A 11 9.78 -16.01 -9.47
N ARG A 12 10.59 -15.39 -8.60
CA ARG A 12 10.18 -14.90 -7.27
C ARG A 12 9.24 -13.67 -7.35
N GLY A 13 8.61 -13.45 -8.50
CA GLY A 13 7.97 -12.17 -8.84
C GLY A 13 6.69 -11.86 -8.07
N GLY A 14 6.04 -12.85 -7.44
CA GLY A 14 4.77 -12.63 -6.73
C GLY A 14 4.93 -11.95 -5.37
N SER A 15 5.85 -12.45 -4.53
CA SER A 15 6.14 -11.83 -3.22
C SER A 15 6.84 -10.49 -3.39
N ASP A 16 7.78 -10.41 -4.34
CA ASP A 16 8.58 -9.22 -4.61
C ASP A 16 7.74 -8.10 -5.27
N ALA A 17 6.71 -8.43 -6.05
CA ALA A 17 5.77 -7.43 -6.56
C ALA A 17 4.86 -6.89 -5.46
N ARG A 18 4.31 -7.76 -4.60
CA ARG A 18 3.45 -7.34 -3.49
C ARG A 18 4.19 -6.39 -2.55
N GLU A 19 5.41 -6.74 -2.17
CA GLU A 19 6.24 -5.94 -1.26
C GLU A 19 6.61 -4.58 -1.87
N ARG A 20 6.97 -4.55 -3.17
CA ARG A 20 7.18 -3.29 -3.91
C ARG A 20 5.94 -2.42 -3.99
N ILE A 21 4.77 -3.01 -4.19
CA ILE A 21 3.50 -2.27 -4.22
C ILE A 21 3.19 -1.65 -2.85
N LEU A 22 3.39 -2.40 -1.76
CA LEU A 22 3.19 -1.89 -0.40
C LEU A 22 4.16 -0.76 -0.07
N ALA A 23 5.44 -0.90 -0.41
CA ALA A 23 6.43 0.16 -0.22
C ALA A 23 6.06 1.43 -1.01
N ALA A 24 5.73 1.29 -2.30
CA ALA A 24 5.32 2.41 -3.13
C ALA A 24 4.00 3.06 -2.66
N ALA A 25 3.07 2.26 -2.15
CA ALA A 25 1.82 2.75 -1.58
C ALA A 25 2.08 3.57 -0.32
N ALA A 26 2.92 3.08 0.60
CA ALA A 26 3.29 3.78 1.82
C ALA A 26 3.89 5.15 1.52
N GLU A 27 4.80 5.23 0.55
CA GLU A 27 5.42 6.49 0.15
C GLU A 27 4.42 7.45 -0.51
N GLU A 28 3.60 6.98 -1.46
CA GLU A 28 2.57 7.84 -2.10
C GLU A 28 1.58 8.38 -1.08
N PHE A 29 1.09 7.54 -0.17
CA PHE A 29 0.17 7.96 0.88
C PHE A 29 0.82 8.95 1.86
N ALA A 30 2.10 8.80 2.17
CA ALA A 30 2.83 9.73 3.02
C ALA A 30 3.09 11.10 2.35
N GLU A 31 3.41 11.10 1.06
CA GLU A 31 3.74 12.32 0.32
C GLU A 31 2.50 13.13 -0.10
N ARG A 32 1.46 12.44 -0.57
CA ARG A 32 0.28 13.08 -1.19
C ARG A 32 -0.98 13.00 -0.34
N GLY A 33 -0.95 12.20 0.71
CA GLY A 33 -2.14 11.87 1.49
C GLY A 33 -3.06 10.88 0.78
N TYR A 34 -4.10 10.45 1.48
CA TYR A 34 -5.04 9.46 0.96
C TYR A 34 -5.72 9.98 -0.31
N ASP A 35 -6.41 11.13 -0.29
CA ASP A 35 -7.27 11.58 -1.39
C ASP A 35 -6.55 11.78 -2.72
N ALA A 36 -5.36 12.43 -2.70
CA ALA A 36 -4.60 12.70 -3.92
C ALA A 36 -3.86 11.48 -4.50
N THR A 37 -3.76 10.38 -3.74
CA THR A 37 -3.13 9.14 -4.21
C THR A 37 -4.05 8.35 -5.15
N THR A 38 -3.50 7.83 -6.24
CA THR A 38 -4.27 7.00 -7.21
C THR A 38 -3.64 5.62 -7.37
N MET A 39 -4.47 4.61 -7.63
CA MET A 39 -4.02 3.22 -7.89
C MET A 39 -3.02 3.16 -9.06
N ARG A 40 -3.23 3.98 -10.09
CA ARG A 40 -2.31 4.12 -11.23
C ARG A 40 -0.97 4.75 -10.84
N GLY A 41 -0.98 5.76 -9.97
CA GLY A 41 0.23 6.39 -9.45
C GLY A 41 1.09 5.40 -8.67
N ILE A 42 0.45 4.63 -7.79
CA ILE A 42 1.12 3.57 -7.02
C ILE A 42 1.68 2.48 -7.96
N ALA A 43 0.89 2.02 -8.94
CA ALA A 43 1.34 1.01 -9.90
C ALA A 43 2.57 1.49 -10.70
N SER A 44 2.54 2.74 -11.15
CA SER A 44 3.67 3.38 -11.84
C SER A 44 4.92 3.45 -10.96
N ARG A 45 4.77 3.85 -9.69
CA ARG A 45 5.89 3.92 -8.73
C ARG A 45 6.46 2.54 -8.41
N ALA A 46 5.60 1.54 -8.23
CA ALA A 46 6.00 0.16 -7.96
C ALA A 46 6.57 -0.56 -9.20
N GLY A 47 6.44 0.01 -10.40
CA GLY A 47 6.86 -0.62 -11.66
C GLY A 47 6.04 -1.87 -11.96
N VAL A 48 4.73 -1.83 -11.72
CA VAL A 48 3.78 -2.92 -11.99
C VAL A 48 2.62 -2.42 -12.85
N ASP A 49 1.91 -3.36 -13.48
CA ASP A 49 0.69 -3.04 -14.19
C ASP A 49 -0.46 -2.72 -13.22
N ALA A 50 -1.30 -1.74 -13.55
CA ALA A 50 -2.44 -1.37 -12.71
C ALA A 50 -3.47 -2.50 -12.55
N ALA A 51 -3.66 -3.34 -13.57
CA ALA A 51 -4.50 -4.52 -13.48
C ALA A 51 -3.93 -5.56 -12.52
N LEU A 52 -2.59 -5.70 -12.48
CA LEU A 52 -1.92 -6.58 -11.52
C LEU A 52 -2.10 -6.06 -10.09
N LEU A 53 -1.94 -4.75 -9.88
CA LEU A 53 -2.19 -4.12 -8.58
C LEU A 53 -3.66 -4.30 -8.14
N HIS A 54 -4.62 -4.07 -9.04
CA HIS A 54 -6.03 -4.33 -8.77
C HIS A 54 -6.32 -5.80 -8.50
N HIS A 55 -5.59 -6.73 -9.11
CA HIS A 55 -5.73 -8.16 -8.84
C HIS A 55 -5.21 -8.55 -7.45
N TYR A 56 -4.10 -7.95 -7.00
CA TYR A 56 -3.54 -8.23 -5.68
C TYR A 56 -4.32 -7.58 -4.54
N PHE A 57 -4.71 -6.31 -4.71
CA PHE A 57 -5.23 -5.51 -3.60
C PHE A 57 -6.68 -5.08 -3.78
N GLY A 58 -7.30 -5.25 -4.96
CA GLY A 58 -8.68 -4.84 -5.17
C GLY A 58 -8.81 -3.31 -5.24
N THR A 59 -9.17 -2.68 -4.12
CA THR A 59 -9.43 -1.23 -4.04
C THR A 59 -8.31 -0.45 -3.36
N LYS A 60 -8.37 0.89 -3.46
CA LYS A 60 -7.45 1.79 -2.76
C LYS A 60 -7.58 1.69 -1.23
N ALA A 61 -8.79 1.44 -0.72
CA ALA A 61 -9.03 1.28 0.71
C ALA A 61 -8.40 -0.03 1.23
N ASP A 62 -8.54 -1.11 0.47
CA ASP A 62 -7.92 -2.40 0.80
C ASP A 62 -6.38 -2.31 0.77
N LEU A 63 -5.82 -1.68 -0.28
CA LEU A 63 -4.38 -1.42 -0.37
C LEU A 63 -3.88 -0.58 0.81
N PHE A 64 -4.61 0.47 1.18
CA PHE A 64 -4.27 1.29 2.33
C PHE A 64 -4.26 0.46 3.63
N THR A 65 -5.30 -0.35 3.85
CA THR A 65 -5.43 -1.24 5.02
C THR A 65 -4.24 -2.20 5.12
N GLU A 66 -3.86 -2.84 4.00
CA GLU A 66 -2.68 -3.70 3.98
C GLU A 66 -1.36 -2.93 4.17
N THR A 67 -1.29 -1.68 3.71
CA THR A 67 -0.11 -0.82 3.84
C THR A 67 0.11 -0.37 5.28
N VAL A 68 -0.95 0.01 6.00
CA VAL A 68 -0.85 0.41 7.42
C VAL A 68 -0.82 -0.80 8.36
N GLY A 69 -1.14 -2.00 7.88
CA GLY A 69 -1.13 -3.23 8.68
C GLY A 69 -2.18 -3.25 9.81
N ALA A 70 -3.16 -2.35 9.75
CA ALA A 70 -4.24 -2.21 10.72
C ALA A 70 -5.58 -2.20 9.98
N PRO A 71 -6.66 -2.75 10.56
CA PRO A 71 -8.01 -2.68 10.00
C PRO A 71 -8.55 -1.24 10.08
N LEU A 72 -7.99 -0.33 9.27
CA LEU A 72 -8.46 1.03 9.11
C LEU A 72 -9.33 1.10 7.86
N ARG A 73 -10.54 1.65 7.96
CA ARG A 73 -11.35 2.03 6.81
C ARG A 73 -11.13 3.51 6.51
N PRO A 74 -10.14 3.88 5.68
CA PRO A 74 -9.75 5.27 5.49
C PRO A 74 -10.89 6.13 4.93
N ASP A 75 -11.78 5.54 4.14
CA ASP A 75 -12.98 6.17 3.58
C ASP A 75 -13.98 6.66 4.64
N LEU A 76 -13.97 6.07 5.83
CA LEU A 76 -14.88 6.43 6.93
C LEU A 76 -14.15 7.12 8.09
N GLU A 77 -12.90 6.75 8.34
CA GLU A 77 -12.18 7.11 9.57
C GLU A 77 -11.26 8.32 9.39
N ILE A 78 -10.72 8.58 8.19
CA ILE A 78 -9.84 9.76 7.99
C ILE A 78 -10.60 11.06 8.23
N GLN A 79 -11.83 11.17 7.73
CA GLN A 79 -12.67 12.36 7.95
C GLN A 79 -13.00 12.55 9.43
N ARG A 80 -13.24 11.46 10.18
CA ARG A 80 -13.49 11.50 11.63
C ARG A 80 -12.24 11.93 12.41
N LEU A 81 -11.08 11.40 12.05
CA LEU A 81 -9.80 11.74 12.65
C LEU A 81 -9.45 13.22 12.38
N LEU A 82 -9.63 13.69 11.14
CA LEU A 82 -9.32 15.06 10.73
C LEU A 82 -10.33 16.10 11.25
N ALA A 83 -11.57 15.70 11.55
CA ALA A 83 -12.58 16.58 12.15
C ALA A 83 -12.31 16.88 13.64
N GLY A 84 -11.41 16.12 14.28
CA GLY A 84 -10.94 16.39 15.63
C GLY A 84 -9.88 17.49 15.69
N ASP A 85 -9.50 17.84 16.92
CA ASP A 85 -8.38 18.75 17.17
C ASP A 85 -7.08 18.15 16.63
N ARG A 86 -6.39 18.86 15.74
CA ARG A 86 -5.14 18.38 15.12
C ARG A 86 -4.06 18.11 16.15
N ASP A 87 -4.09 18.82 17.28
CA ASP A 87 -3.17 18.63 18.39
C ASP A 87 -3.34 17.28 19.09
N ARG A 88 -4.47 16.59 18.87
CA ARG A 88 -4.79 15.27 19.44
C ARG A 88 -4.81 14.13 18.42
N LEU A 89 -4.48 14.40 17.16
CA LEU A 89 -4.46 13.38 16.11
C LEU A 89 -3.62 12.16 16.48
N GLY A 90 -2.45 12.38 17.11
CA GLY A 90 -1.58 11.30 17.57
C GLY A 90 -2.26 10.37 18.59
N GLU A 91 -2.96 10.93 19.59
CA GLU A 91 -3.67 10.15 20.60
C GLU A 91 -4.83 9.35 19.97
N SER A 92 -5.58 9.98 19.05
CA SER A 92 -6.69 9.34 18.36
C SER A 92 -6.25 8.20 17.44
N ILE A 93 -5.12 8.35 16.74
CA ILE A 93 -4.54 7.29 15.90
C ILE A 93 -4.10 6.10 16.75
N VAL A 94 -3.40 6.33 17.87
CA VAL A 94 -2.97 5.25 18.78
C VAL A 94 -4.18 4.57 19.43
N ARG A 95 -5.17 5.37 19.86
CA ARG A 95 -6.58 5.02 20.14
C ARG A 95 -7.09 3.89 19.25
N PHE A 96 -7.10 4.22 17.97
CA PHE A 96 -7.75 3.43 16.95
C PHE A 96 -6.94 2.19 16.55
N VAL A 97 -5.62 2.29 16.53
CA VAL A 97 -4.73 1.18 16.10
C VAL A 97 -4.57 0.12 17.19
N LEU A 98 -4.65 0.48 18.47
CA LEU A 98 -4.45 -0.43 19.61
C LEU A 98 -5.77 -0.83 20.30
N GLY A 99 -6.92 -0.31 19.84
CA GLY A 99 -8.24 -0.57 20.39
C GLY A 99 -8.91 -1.82 19.87
#